data_AF-K8A1E1-F1
#
_entry.id   AF-K8A1E1-F1
#
_cell.length_a   1.000
_cell.length_b   1.000
_cell.length_c   1.000
_cell.angle_alpha   90.00
_cell.angle_beta   90.00
_cell.angle_gamma   90.00
#
_symmetry.space_group_name_H-M   'P 1'
#
loop_
_entity.id
_entity.type
_entity.pdbx_description
1 polymer ?
#
loop_
_entity_poly.entity_id
_entity_poly.type
_entity_poly.pdbx_seq_one_letter_code
_entity_poly.pdbx_strand_id
1 'polypeptide(L)' 'MNTEAGQDDSPTDHLAITGDSAGTSSLDVANIGGQGAQTINGIELISVGGASDASFTLDKPVVAGMWEYDLYQHDNGNW' A
#
# COMPACT_ATOMS: atom_id res chain seq x y z
N MET A 1 -2.81 0.30 9.11
CA MET A 1 -3.43 -0.70 8.21
C MET A 1 -2.81 -2.04 8.51
N ASN A 2 -3.58 -3.11 8.37
CA ASN A 2 -3.13 -4.48 8.56
C ASN A 2 -3.09 -5.20 7.21
N THR A 3 -2.01 -5.92 6.94
CA THR A 3 -1.79 -6.63 5.68
C THR A 3 -1.21 -8.00 5.97
N GLU A 4 -1.70 -9.04 5.31
CA GLU A 4 -1.05 -10.36 5.29
C GLU A 4 -0.01 -10.37 4.17
N ALA A 5 1.12 -9.68 4.38
CA ALA A 5 2.08 -9.37 3.31
C ALA A 5 2.61 -10.62 2.58
N GLY A 6 2.34 -10.69 1.27
CA GLY A 6 2.61 -11.83 0.41
C GLY A 6 2.60 -11.46 -1.08
N GLN A 7 1.73 -12.10 -1.86
CA GLN A 7 1.52 -11.85 -3.30
C GLN A 7 0.59 -10.65 -3.55
N ASP A 8 0.38 -10.26 -4.81
CA ASP A 8 -0.48 -9.13 -5.20
C ASP A 8 -1.92 -9.21 -4.64
N ASP A 9 -2.46 -10.42 -4.44
CA ASP A 9 -3.82 -10.68 -3.95
C ASP A 9 -3.90 -10.84 -2.42
N SER A 10 -2.83 -10.45 -1.70
CA SER A 10 -2.77 -10.54 -0.24
C SER A 10 -3.94 -9.78 0.42
N PRO A 11 -4.62 -10.39 1.41
CA PRO A 11 -5.58 -9.68 2.23
C PRO A 11 -4.96 -8.44 2.90
N THR A 12 -5.62 -7.29 2.76
CA THR A 12 -5.18 -6.04 3.36
C THR A 12 -6.36 -5.13 3.71
N ASP A 13 -6.17 -4.28 4.72
CA ASP A 13 -6.99 -3.08 4.86
C ASP A 13 -6.80 -2.17 3.63
N HIS A 14 -7.87 -1.47 3.24
CA HIS A 14 -7.89 -0.62 2.06
C HIS A 14 -8.55 0.73 2.35
N LEU A 15 -7.97 1.80 1.82
CA LEU A 15 -8.53 3.16 1.88
C LEU A 15 -9.06 3.58 0.50
N ALA A 16 -10.36 3.78 0.40
CA ALA A 16 -10.98 4.33 -0.80
C ALA A 16 -11.22 5.84 -0.67
N ILE A 17 -10.50 6.65 -1.44
CA ILE A 17 -10.73 8.08 -1.59
C ILE A 17 -11.59 8.29 -2.84
N THR A 18 -12.87 8.62 -2.67
CA THR A 18 -13.82 8.71 -3.80
C THR A 18 -13.72 10.01 -4.61
N GLY A 19 -12.82 10.93 -4.23
CA GLY A 19 -12.60 12.20 -4.90
C GLY A 19 -11.10 12.48 -5.06
N ASP A 20 -10.73 13.76 -5.05
CA ASP A 20 -9.34 14.18 -5.17
C ASP A 20 -8.59 14.00 -3.84
N SER A 21 -7.29 13.72 -3.92
CA SER A 21 -6.36 13.68 -2.78
C SER A 21 -5.26 14.73 -2.97
N ALA A 22 -4.85 15.37 -1.88
CA ALA A 22 -3.75 16.34 -1.87
C ALA A 22 -3.03 16.36 -0.51
N GLY A 23 -1.80 16.86 -0.49
CA GLY A 23 -0.99 16.98 0.72
C GLY A 23 -0.10 15.76 0.95
N THR A 24 0.25 15.49 2.21
CA THR A 24 1.15 14.40 2.60
C THR A 24 0.56 13.60 3.74
N SER A 25 0.67 12.28 3.69
CA SER A 25 0.32 11.40 4.82
C SER A 25 1.26 10.21 4.87
N SER A 26 1.57 9.76 6.08
CA SER A 26 2.28 8.51 6.27
C SER A 26 1.31 7.37 6.64
N LEU A 27 1.71 6.15 6.30
CA LEU A 27 0.98 4.91 6.53
C LEU A 27 1.79 4.02 7.48
N ASP A 28 1.23 3.69 8.64
CA ASP A 28 1.71 2.57 9.44
C ASP A 28 1.00 1.29 8.98
N VAL A 29 1.75 0.39 8.35
CA VAL A 29 1.28 -0.89 7.83
C VAL A 29 1.90 -2.01 8.63
N ALA A 30 1.07 -2.82 9.30
CA ALA A 30 1.50 -3.96 10.08
C ALA A 30 1.32 -5.24 9.27
N ASN A 31 2.39 -6.03 9.16
CA ASN A 31 2.29 -7.40 8.66
C ASN A 31 1.63 -8.30 9.72
N ILE A 32 0.47 -8.87 9.40
CA ILE A 32 -0.28 -9.79 10.27
C ILE A 32 -0.32 -11.18 9.63
N GLY A 33 0.65 -12.03 9.97
CA GLY A 33 0.69 -13.42 9.53
C GLY A 33 1.22 -13.66 8.11
N GLY A 34 1.55 -12.61 7.37
CA GLY A 34 2.12 -12.71 6.03
C GLY A 34 3.55 -13.27 6.06
N GLN A 35 3.83 -14.15 5.11
CA GLN A 35 5.11 -14.85 5.00
C GLN A 35 6.09 -14.16 4.03
N GLY A 36 5.61 -13.15 3.32
CA GLY A 36 6.35 -12.44 2.30
C GLY A 36 6.51 -13.23 1.01
N ALA A 37 6.41 -12.53 -0.10
CA ALA A 37 6.61 -13.07 -1.44
C ALA A 37 6.82 -11.93 -2.44
N GLN A 38 7.38 -12.24 -3.62
CA GLN A 38 7.54 -11.24 -4.67
C GLN A 38 6.18 -10.80 -5.21
N THR A 39 5.93 -9.50 -5.26
CA THR A 39 4.80 -8.91 -5.98
C THR A 39 5.16 -8.67 -7.45
N ILE A 40 4.14 -8.69 -8.32
CA ILE A 40 4.27 -8.30 -9.73
C ILE A 40 3.71 -6.89 -9.90
N ASN A 41 2.48 -6.67 -9.46
CA ASN A 41 1.82 -5.37 -9.51
C ASN A 41 1.84 -4.67 -8.15
N GLY A 42 2.05 -5.40 -7.05
CA GLY A 42 1.94 -4.84 -5.69
C GLY A 42 0.61 -5.17 -5.04
N ILE A 43 0.53 -4.87 -3.75
CA ILE A 43 -0.68 -5.00 -2.93
C ILE A 43 -1.28 -3.61 -2.82
N GLU A 44 -2.43 -3.36 -3.45
CA GLU A 44 -3.07 -2.05 -3.43
C GLU A 44 -3.59 -1.71 -2.01
N LEU A 45 -3.17 -0.56 -1.48
CA LEU A 45 -3.57 -0.06 -0.17
C LEU A 45 -4.55 1.12 -0.27
N ILE A 46 -4.42 1.96 -1.31
CA ILE A 46 -5.24 3.16 -1.49
C ILE A 46 -5.72 3.25 -2.94
N SER A 47 -7.04 3.36 -3.11
CA SER A 47 -7.63 3.76 -4.40
C SER A 47 -8.03 5.24 -4.37
N VAL A 48 -7.71 5.98 -5.43
CA VAL A 48 -8.12 7.39 -5.58
C VAL A 48 -9.00 7.54 -6.82
N GLY A 49 -10.25 7.98 -6.61
CA GLY A 49 -11.24 8.12 -7.68
C GLY A 49 -11.15 9.42 -8.49
N GLY A 50 -10.44 10.43 -7.97
CA GLY A 50 -10.18 11.72 -8.62
C GLY A 50 -8.70 11.96 -8.88
N ALA A 51 -8.27 13.22 -8.82
CA ALA A 51 -6.85 13.57 -8.92
C ALA A 51 -6.06 13.01 -7.72
N SER A 52 -4.96 12.30 -8.01
CA SER A 52 -4.11 11.67 -6.99
C SER A 52 -2.85 12.50 -6.74
N ASP A 53 -3.05 13.73 -6.24
CA ASP A 53 -1.98 14.72 -6.02
C ASP A 53 -1.41 14.68 -4.59
N ALA A 54 -1.89 13.76 -3.74
CA ALA A 54 -1.30 13.49 -2.44
C ALA A 54 0.00 12.68 -2.58
N SER A 55 0.92 12.86 -1.63
CA SER A 55 2.09 12.01 -1.46
C SER A 55 1.89 11.13 -0.22
N PHE A 56 1.84 9.82 -0.44
CA PHE A 56 1.80 8.84 0.63
C PHE A 56 3.17 8.18 0.81
N THR A 57 3.55 7.92 2.06
CA THR A 57 4.78 7.19 2.40
C THR A 57 4.50 6.16 3.47
N LEU A 58 5.30 5.11 3.57
CA LEU A 58 5.28 4.27 4.77
C LEU A 58 6.01 4.97 5.92
N ASP A 59 5.51 4.81 7.15
CA ASP A 59 6.23 5.23 8.36
C ASP A 59 7.52 4.42 8.57
N LYS A 60 7.50 3.16 8.11
CA LYS A 60 8.62 2.21 8.10
C LYS A 60 8.36 1.13 7.04
N PRO A 61 9.39 0.49 6.47
CA PRO A 61 9.19 -0.62 5.55
C PRO A 61 8.35 -1.75 6.17
N VAL A 62 7.52 -2.41 5.36
CA VAL A 62 6.79 -3.60 5.80
C VAL A 62 7.69 -4.81 5.57
N VAL A 63 7.94 -5.59 6.61
CA VAL A 63 8.83 -6.76 6.53
C VAL A 63 8.03 -8.05 6.77
N ALA A 64 8.20 -9.02 5.87
CA ALA A 64 7.59 -10.34 5.96
C ALA A 64 8.56 -11.41 5.45
N GLY A 65 8.99 -12.31 6.35
CA GLY A 65 10.00 -13.32 6.02
C GLY A 65 11.31 -12.69 5.54
N MET A 66 11.69 -13.00 4.30
CA MET A 66 12.90 -12.46 3.64
C MET A 66 12.64 -11.21 2.78
N TRP A 67 11.41 -10.69 2.81
CA TRP A 67 10.94 -9.62 1.95
C TRP A 67 10.76 -8.33 2.74
N GLU A 68 11.14 -7.23 2.11
CA GLU A 68 10.84 -5.86 2.52
C GLU A 68 9.98 -5.24 1.41
N TYR A 69 8.92 -4.53 1.80
CA TYR A 69 7.99 -3.87 0.89
C TYR A 69 8.06 -2.36 1.10
N ASP A 70 8.13 -1.66 -0.02
CA ASP A 70 8.02 -0.21 -0.14
C ASP A 70 6.67 0.18 -0.73
N LEU A 71 6.30 1.45 -0.55
CA LEU A 71 5.09 2.03 -1.13
C LEU A 71 5.45 2.89 -2.33
N TYR A 72 4.67 2.77 -3.40
CA TYR A 72 4.82 3.53 -4.63
C TYR A 72 3.46 3.85 -5.23
N GLN A 73 3.37 4.99 -5.89
CA GLN A 73 2.20 5.34 -6.69
C GLN A 73 2.29 4.65 -8.05
N HIS A 74 1.18 4.07 -8.49
CA HIS A 74 1.02 3.53 -9.84
C HIS A 74 0.59 4.59 -10.85
N ASP A 75 0.78 4.29 -12.14
CA ASP A 75 0.37 5.17 -13.25
C ASP A 75 -1.13 5.52 -13.25
N ASN A 76 -1.96 4.69 -12.61
CA ASN A 76 -3.40 4.92 -12.46
C ASN A 76 -3.76 5.80 -11.26
N GLY A 77 -2.78 6.28 -10.49
CA GLY A 77 -2.97 7.12 -9.31
C GLY A 77 -3.25 6.36 -8.00
N ASN A 78 -3.37 5.03 -8.03
CA ASN A 78 -3.52 4.21 -6.84
C ASN A 78 -2.15 3.95 -6.18
N TRP A 79 -2.19 3.55 -4.91
CA TRP A 79 -1.00 3.29 -4.08
C TRP A 79 -1.05 1.90 -3.47
#